data_AF-A0A7S3P9U5-F1
#
_entry.id   AF-A0A7S3P9U5-F1
#
_cell.length_a   1.000
_cell.length_b   1.000
_cell.length_c   1.000
_cell.angle_alpha   90.00
_cell.angle_beta   90.00
_cell.angle_gamma   90.00
#
_symmetry.space_group_name_H-M   'P 1'
#
loop_
_entity.id
_entity.type
_entity.pdbx_description
1 polymer ?
#
loop_
_entity_poly.entity_id
_entity_poly.type
_entity_poly.pdbx_seq_one_letter_code
_entity_poly.pdbx_strand_id
1 'polypeptide(L)'
;ADKAVELTHQAYLAKLRLPDKNDMVATNFDLVPASPELFPEKDSPPRCLLESDVCQLWYKPDTAFQMPKVNLIFVLETTAVHTESPFASVLANIWTDAVTEFGLEFSYAASMAGLH
;
A
#
# COMPACT_ATOMS: atom_id res chain seq x y z
N ALA A 1 15.34 34.31 28.03
CA ALA A 1 15.12 32.91 27.59
C ALA A 1 13.62 32.60 27.53
N ASP A 2 12.86 32.88 28.59
CA ASP A 2 11.42 32.55 28.69
C ASP A 2 10.54 33.09 27.56
N LYS A 3 10.62 34.37 27.20
CA LYS A 3 9.81 34.94 26.11
C LYS A 3 10.07 34.30 24.73
N ALA A 4 11.31 33.87 24.47
CA ALA A 4 11.67 33.24 23.19
C ALA A 4 11.13 31.81 23.09
N VAL A 5 11.07 31.09 24.22
CA VAL A 5 10.45 29.77 24.35
C VAL A 5 8.92 29.87 24.27
N GLU A 6 8.32 30.91 24.86
CA GLU A 6 6.87 31.16 24.81
C GLU A 6 6.38 31.49 23.38
N LEU A 7 7.16 32.28 22.63
CA LEU A 7 6.91 32.60 21.23
C LEU A 7 6.99 31.35 20.32
N THR A 8 7.91 30.41 20.59
CA THR A 8 7.97 29.13 19.86
C THR A 8 6.81 28.19 20.23
N HIS A 9 6.33 28.21 21.47
CA HIS A 9 5.16 27.42 21.88
C HIS A 9 3.88 27.88 21.20
N GLN A 10 3.61 29.18 21.15
CA GLN A 10 2.44 29.70 20.41
C GLN A 10 2.51 29.41 18.92
N ALA A 11 3.70 29.53 18.32
CA ALA A 11 3.91 29.17 16.92
C ALA A 11 3.71 27.67 16.64
N TYR A 12 4.00 26.80 17.60
CA TYR A 12 3.77 25.36 17.49
C TYR A 12 2.29 25.02 17.64
N LEU A 13 1.61 25.58 18.64
CA LEU A 13 0.18 25.37 18.87
C LEU A 13 -0.67 25.83 17.67
N ALA A 14 -0.26 26.92 17.00
CA ALA A 14 -0.93 27.40 15.80
C ALA A 14 -0.84 26.44 14.60
N LYS A 15 0.07 25.46 14.62
CA LYS A 15 0.20 24.43 13.57
C LYS A 15 -0.64 23.19 13.84
N LEU A 16 -1.13 23.01 15.07
CA LEU A 16 -1.99 21.89 15.44
C LEU A 16 -3.38 22.15 14.87
N ARG A 17 -3.85 21.19 14.06
CA ARG A 17 -5.20 21.20 13.51
C ARG A 17 -5.84 19.84 13.73
N LEU A 18 -7.17 19.83 13.74
CA LEU A 18 -7.89 18.56 13.63
C LEU A 18 -7.59 17.93 12.27
N PRO A 19 -7.60 16.60 12.17
CA PRO A 19 -7.49 15.92 10.89
C PRO A 19 -8.61 16.37 9.95
N ASP A 20 -8.29 16.41 8.66
CA ASP A 20 -9.29 16.59 7.62
C ASP A 20 -10.23 15.37 7.55
N LYS A 21 -11.37 15.52 6.88
CA LYS A 21 -12.28 14.39 6.66
C LYS A 21 -11.55 13.30 5.87
N ASN A 22 -11.53 12.08 6.42
CA ASN A 22 -10.97 10.92 5.74
C ASN A 22 -11.85 10.54 4.52
N ASP A 23 -11.29 10.67 3.32
CA ASP A 23 -11.90 10.38 2.03
C ASP A 23 -11.66 8.95 1.54
N MET A 24 -10.83 8.17 2.24
CA MET A 24 -10.52 6.78 1.90
C MET A 24 -11.50 5.76 2.48
N VAL A 25 -12.50 6.22 3.25
CA VAL A 25 -13.56 5.35 3.78
C VAL A 25 -14.38 4.77 2.62
N ALA A 26 -14.35 3.45 2.47
CA ALA A 26 -15.03 2.75 1.39
C ALA A 26 -16.55 3.01 1.41
N THR A 27 -17.11 3.33 0.24
CA THR A 27 -18.55 3.58 0.04
C THR A 27 -19.22 2.55 -0.86
N ASN A 28 -18.45 1.76 -1.62
CA ASN A 28 -18.95 0.72 -2.50
C ASN A 28 -18.52 -0.65 -1.98
N PHE A 29 -19.48 -1.56 -1.84
CA PHE A 29 -19.28 -2.93 -1.35
C PHE A 29 -19.87 -3.98 -2.29
N ASP A 30 -20.14 -3.59 -3.54
CA ASP A 30 -20.65 -4.49 -4.57
C ASP A 30 -19.61 -5.57 -4.89
N LEU A 31 -20.08 -6.80 -5.04
CA LEU A 31 -19.24 -7.94 -5.36
C LEU A 31 -19.11 -8.07 -6.87
N VAL A 32 -17.88 -8.19 -7.35
CA VAL A 32 -17.59 -8.48 -8.76
C VAL A 32 -17.61 -10.00 -8.96
N PRO A 33 -18.52 -10.55 -9.78
CA PRO A 33 -18.57 -11.99 -10.01
C PRO A 33 -17.35 -12.47 -10.78
N ALA A 34 -16.88 -13.67 -10.45
CA ALA A 34 -15.84 -14.35 -11.22
C ALA A 34 -16.33 -14.62 -12.65
N SER A 35 -15.48 -14.39 -13.66
CA SER A 35 -15.79 -14.77 -15.04
C SER A 35 -15.82 -16.30 -15.16
N PRO A 36 -16.97 -16.92 -15.49
CA PRO A 36 -17.07 -18.37 -15.60
C PRO A 36 -16.20 -18.94 -16.71
N GLU A 37 -15.90 -18.15 -17.75
CA GLU A 37 -15.01 -18.54 -18.84
C GLU A 37 -13.56 -18.66 -18.39
N LEU A 38 -13.14 -17.81 -17.45
CA LEU A 38 -11.77 -17.81 -16.95
C LEU A 38 -11.59 -18.69 -15.71
N PHE A 39 -12.61 -18.80 -14.87
CA PHE A 39 -12.59 -19.52 -13.59
C PHE A 39 -13.88 -20.36 -13.47
N PRO A 40 -13.95 -21.52 -14.14
CA PRO A 40 -15.17 -22.33 -14.20
C PRO A 40 -15.50 -23.00 -12.86
N GLU A 41 -14.48 -23.29 -12.05
CA GLU A 41 -14.61 -23.96 -10.76
C GLU A 41 -14.20 -23.04 -9.61
N LYS A 42 -14.79 -23.25 -8.42
CA LYS A 42 -14.47 -22.50 -7.21
C LYS A 42 -12.97 -22.54 -6.88
N ASP A 43 -12.33 -23.68 -7.10
CA ASP A 43 -10.93 -23.91 -6.75
C ASP A 43 -9.96 -23.68 -7.92
N SER A 44 -10.43 -23.02 -8.99
CA SER A 44 -9.58 -22.66 -10.13
C SER A 44 -8.28 -21.98 -9.66
N PRO A 45 -7.10 -22.37 -10.20
CA PRO A 45 -5.83 -21.75 -9.82
C PRO A 45 -5.75 -20.31 -10.33
N PRO A 46 -4.83 -19.47 -9.79
CA PRO A 46 -4.52 -18.19 -10.38
C PRO A 46 -4.08 -18.33 -11.84
N ARG A 47 -4.42 -17.33 -12.66
CA ARG A 47 -4.08 -17.30 -14.08
C ARG A 47 -3.17 -16.12 -14.38
N CYS A 48 -2.18 -16.35 -15.24
CA CYS A 48 -1.37 -15.29 -15.81
C CYS A 48 -2.21 -14.56 -16.85
N LEU A 49 -2.55 -13.29 -16.59
CA LEU A 49 -3.34 -12.45 -17.49
C LEU A 49 -2.46 -11.62 -18.42
N LEU A 50 -1.24 -11.29 -17.97
CA LEU A 50 -0.27 -10.54 -18.73
C LEU A 50 1.10 -11.16 -18.48
N GLU A 51 1.80 -11.47 -19.55
CA GLU A 51 3.19 -11.91 -19.53
C GLU A 51 3.94 -11.10 -20.57
N SER A 52 4.97 -10.38 -20.12
CA SER A 52 5.79 -9.49 -20.95
C SER A 52 7.21 -9.49 -20.44
N ASP A 53 8.13 -8.90 -21.20
CA ASP A 53 9.53 -8.77 -20.80
C ASP A 53 9.74 -7.89 -19.55
N VAL A 54 8.73 -7.13 -19.13
CA VAL A 54 8.81 -6.17 -18.01
C VAL A 54 8.02 -6.57 -16.78
N CYS A 55 6.95 -7.35 -16.94
CA CYS A 55 6.12 -7.78 -15.81
C CYS A 55 5.27 -9.01 -16.13
N GLN A 56 4.87 -9.68 -15.06
CA GLN A 56 3.93 -10.78 -15.06
C GLN A 56 2.78 -10.50 -14.09
N LEU A 57 1.54 -10.53 -14.58
CA LEU A 57 0.34 -10.30 -13.79
C LEU A 57 -0.42 -11.60 -13.59
N TRP A 58 -0.51 -12.02 -12.33
CA TRP A 58 -1.34 -13.16 -11.92
C TRP A 58 -2.61 -12.67 -11.23
N TYR A 59 -3.74 -13.30 -11.57
CA TYR A 59 -5.03 -12.95 -11.02
C TYR A 59 -5.83 -14.19 -10.61
N LYS A 60 -6.53 -14.07 -9.48
CA LYS A 60 -7.55 -15.01 -9.02
C LYS A 60 -8.67 -14.23 -8.32
N PRO A 61 -9.93 -14.35 -8.75
CA PRO A 61 -11.06 -13.75 -8.04
C PRO A 61 -11.30 -14.44 -6.70
N ASP A 62 -11.91 -13.73 -5.75
CA ASP A 62 -12.41 -14.35 -4.52
C ASP A 62 -13.66 -15.18 -4.80
N THR A 63 -13.51 -16.49 -4.76
CA THR A 63 -14.60 -17.47 -4.94
C THR A 63 -15.08 -18.06 -3.61
N ALA A 64 -14.41 -17.75 -2.49
CA ALA A 64 -14.61 -18.44 -1.22
C ALA A 64 -15.22 -17.56 -0.14
N PHE A 65 -14.75 -16.33 0.01
CA PHE A 65 -15.14 -15.43 1.10
C PHE A 65 -16.19 -14.40 0.68
N GLN A 66 -16.26 -14.10 -0.62
CA GLN A 66 -17.20 -13.14 -1.22
C GLN A 66 -17.18 -11.80 -0.48
N MET A 67 -15.98 -11.29 -0.20
CA MET A 67 -15.78 -10.01 0.46
C MET A 67 -15.47 -8.91 -0.55
N PRO A 68 -15.90 -7.66 -0.31
CA PRO A 68 -15.50 -6.49 -1.11
C PRO A 68 -14.06 -6.08 -0.76
N LYS A 69 -13.11 -7.01 -0.93
CA LYS A 69 -11.70 -6.86 -0.60
C LYS A 69 -10.85 -7.48 -1.70
N VAL A 70 -9.67 -6.92 -1.90
CA VAL A 70 -8.68 -7.42 -2.84
C VAL A 70 -7.30 -7.35 -2.20
N ASN A 71 -6.45 -8.33 -2.50
CA ASN A 71 -5.04 -8.30 -2.14
C ASN A 71 -4.23 -8.04 -3.41
N LEU A 72 -3.44 -6.97 -3.38
CA LEU A 72 -2.50 -6.64 -4.45
C LEU A 72 -1.09 -6.92 -3.93
N ILE A 73 -0.35 -7.77 -4.63
CA ILE A 73 1.00 -8.16 -4.25
C ILE A 73 1.91 -7.82 -5.41
N PHE A 74 2.94 -7.03 -5.13
CA PHE A 74 3.95 -6.62 -6.10
C PHE A 74 5.31 -7.15 -5.66
N VAL A 75 6.01 -7.82 -6.59
CA VAL A 75 7.40 -8.24 -6.41
C VAL A 75 8.22 -7.47 -7.45
N LEU A 76 9.10 -6.59 -6.98
CA LEU A 76 10.01 -5.83 -7.83
C LEU A 76 11.37 -6.51 -7.82
N GLU A 77 11.68 -7.21 -8.91
CA GLU A 77 12.93 -7.95 -9.03
C GLU A 77 14.04 -7.06 -9.58
N THR A 78 15.17 -6.99 -8.87
CA THR A 78 16.37 -6.29 -9.33
C THR A 78 17.62 -7.00 -8.81
N THR A 79 18.63 -7.12 -9.67
CA THR A 79 19.92 -7.71 -9.29
C THR A 79 20.73 -6.80 -8.37
N ALA A 80 20.53 -5.48 -8.45
CA ALA A 80 21.35 -4.48 -7.78
C ALA A 80 21.30 -4.54 -6.24
N VAL A 81 20.16 -4.97 -5.68
CA VAL A 81 19.93 -4.88 -4.24
C VAL A 81 20.62 -5.99 -3.45
N HIS A 82 20.67 -7.22 -3.97
CA HIS A 82 21.14 -8.39 -3.20
C HIS A 82 22.40 -9.05 -3.74
N THR A 83 22.69 -8.91 -5.03
CA THR A 83 23.80 -9.67 -5.64
C THR A 83 25.10 -8.88 -5.72
N GLU A 84 25.05 -7.54 -5.64
CA GLU A 84 26.21 -6.69 -5.83
C GLU A 84 27.09 -6.56 -4.57
N SER A 85 26.49 -6.32 -3.40
CA SER A 85 27.22 -6.14 -2.14
C SER A 85 26.28 -6.11 -0.93
N PRO A 86 26.71 -6.57 0.27
CA PRO A 86 25.98 -6.35 1.52
C PRO A 86 25.65 -4.87 1.77
N PHE A 87 26.50 -3.94 1.31
CA PHE A 87 26.24 -2.50 1.41
C PHE A 87 25.00 -2.08 0.61
N ALA A 88 24.84 -2.61 -0.61
CA ALA A 88 23.68 -2.31 -1.45
C ALA A 88 22.38 -2.81 -0.82
N SER A 89 22.41 -3.99 -0.18
CA SER A 89 21.25 -4.53 0.56
C SER A 89 20.86 -3.65 1.74
N VAL A 90 21.83 -3.18 2.53
CA VAL A 90 21.55 -2.26 3.65
C VAL A 90 21.00 -0.93 3.14
N LEU A 91 21.57 -0.39 2.06
CA LEU A 91 21.09 0.86 1.46
C LEU A 91 19.65 0.73 0.94
N ALA A 92 19.32 -0.41 0.31
CA ALA A 92 17.96 -0.67 -0.16
C ALA A 92 16.96 -0.72 1.00
N ASN A 93 17.32 -1.33 2.14
CA ASN A 93 16.46 -1.32 3.33
C ASN A 93 16.25 0.11 3.88
N ILE A 94 17.32 0.89 3.99
CA ILE A 94 17.22 2.30 4.42
C ILE A 94 16.33 3.09 3.46
N TRP A 95 16.45 2.83 2.16
CA TRP A 95 15.61 3.46 1.14
C TRP A 95 14.15 3.07 1.30
N THR A 96 13.82 1.79 1.50
CA THR A 96 12.44 1.35 1.71
C THR A 96 11.84 1.97 2.98
N ASP A 97 12.62 2.09 4.04
CA ASP A 97 12.19 2.73 5.28
C ASP A 97 11.90 4.21 5.06
N ALA A 98 12.78 4.92 4.34
CA ALA A 98 12.61 6.34 4.02
C ALA A 98 11.38 6.60 3.14
N VAL A 99 11.13 5.74 2.14
CA VAL A 99 9.94 5.84 1.29
C VAL A 99 8.65 5.57 2.09
N THR A 100 8.69 4.59 3.00
CA THR A 100 7.56 4.27 3.87
C THR A 100 7.23 5.43 4.81
N GLU A 101 8.25 6.03 5.43
CA GLU A 101 8.09 7.21 6.29
C GLU A 101 7.54 8.40 5.53
N PHE A 102 8.03 8.64 4.31
CA PHE A 102 7.52 9.71 3.45
C PHE A 102 6.03 9.55 3.12
N GLY A 103 5.56 8.32 2.95
CA GLY A 103 4.16 8.00 2.68
C GLY A 103 3.26 7.86 3.91
N LEU A 104 3.80 7.97 5.14
CA LEU A 104 3.10 7.58 6.36
C LEU A 104 1.85 8.42 6.65
N GLU A 105 1.93 9.75 6.48
CA GLU A 105 0.80 10.64 6.74
C GLU A 105 -0.40 10.31 5.83
N PHE A 106 -0.11 9.99 4.56
CA PHE A 106 -1.13 9.58 3.60
C PHE A 106 -1.68 8.18 3.91
N SER A 107 -0.81 7.21 4.18
CA SER A 107 -1.22 5.82 4.45
C SER A 107 -1.98 5.67 5.77
N TYR A 108 -1.80 6.61 6.71
CA TYR A 108 -2.56 6.63 7.97
C TYR A 108 -4.08 6.73 7.72
N ALA A 109 -4.51 7.62 6.81
CA ALA A 109 -5.92 7.75 6.45
C ALA A 109 -6.47 6.45 5.83
N ALA A 110 -5.71 5.81 4.95
CA ALA A 110 -6.04 4.50 4.35
C ALA A 110 -6.20 3.41 5.42
N SER A 111 -5.22 3.32 6.32
CA SER A 111 -5.19 2.33 7.40
C SER A 111 -6.39 2.47 8.34
N MET A 112 -6.78 3.70 8.64
CA MET A 112 -7.99 3.97 9.44
C MET A 112 -9.30 3.66 8.73
N ALA A 113 -9.28 3.59 7.39
CA ALA A 113 -10.39 3.11 6.58
C ALA A 113 -10.35 1.58 6.34
N GLY A 114 -9.36 0.86 6.88
CA GLY A 114 -9.19 -0.58 6.69
C GLY A 114 -8.52 -0.98 5.37
N LEU A 115 -7.81 -0.04 4.74
CA LEU A 115 -6.95 -0.26 3.56
C LEU A 115 -5.48 -0.29 4.01
N HIS A 116 -4.80 -1.41 3.77
CA HIS A 116 -3.40 -1.65 4.17
C HIS A 116 -2.57 -2.12 2.99
#